data_AF-A0A3B8IGE3-F1
#
_entry.id   AF-A0A3B8IGE3-F1
#
_cell.length_a   1.000
_cell.length_b   1.000
_cell.length_c   1.000
_cell.angle_alpha   90.00
_cell.angle_beta   90.00
_cell.angle_gamma   90.00
#
_symmetry.space_group_name_H-M   'P 1'
#
loop_
_entity.id
_entity.type
_entity.pdbx_description
1 polymer ?
#
loop_
_entity_poly.entity_id
_entity_poly.type
_entity_poly.pdbx_seq_one_letter_code
_entity_poly.pdbx_strand_id
1 'polypeptide(L)'
;LEPTGQRESLVADALIKQGKLVANKQGEYPGWASDPYEPDYEHTCLMNKAETIAYDLQFPNHPLSQVRTYMTKLGWEIKVDEVLNGLAPFPK
;
A
#
# COMPACT_ATOMS: atom_id res chain seq x y z
N LEU A 1 18.91 -7.09 -4.92
CA LEU A 1 18.03 -5.92 -4.71
C LEU A 1 17.26 -5.73 -6.00
N GLU A 2 15.94 -5.80 -5.96
CA GLU A 2 15.12 -5.39 -7.12
C GLU A 2 15.36 -3.90 -7.37
N PRO A 3 15.62 -3.48 -8.62
CA PRO A 3 15.66 -2.07 -8.98
C PRO A 3 14.35 -1.37 -8.61
N THR A 4 14.46 -0.23 -7.91
CA THR A 4 13.32 0.63 -7.56
C THR A 4 12.53 1.01 -8.82
N GLY A 5 11.20 0.93 -8.79
CA GLY A 5 10.34 1.30 -9.93
C GLY A 5 9.96 0.15 -10.87
N GLN A 6 10.55 -1.04 -10.74
CA GLN A 6 10.18 -2.20 -11.57
C GLN A 6 8.77 -2.70 -11.26
N ARG A 7 8.41 -2.78 -9.97
CA ARG A 7 7.08 -3.21 -9.53
C ARG A 7 6.01 -2.29 -10.10
N GLU A 8 6.20 -0.99 -9.97
CA GLU A 8 5.30 0.05 -10.47
C GLU A 8 5.14 -0.06 -11.99
N SER A 9 6.24 -0.19 -12.72
CA SER A 9 6.22 -0.28 -14.19
C SER A 9 5.47 -1.52 -14.69
N LEU A 10 5.72 -2.68 -14.10
CA LEU A 10 5.08 -3.94 -14.50
C LEU A 10 3.59 -3.95 -14.15
N VAL A 11 3.21 -3.45 -12.97
CA VAL A 11 1.80 -3.36 -12.58
C VAL A 11 1.06 -2.34 -13.46
N ALA A 12 1.65 -1.17 -13.72
CA ALA A 12 1.05 -0.16 -14.59
C ALA A 12 0.82 -0.73 -16.01
N ASP A 13 1.84 -1.34 -16.63
CA ASP A 13 1.74 -1.96 -17.95
C ASP A 13 0.64 -3.05 -17.99
N ALA A 14 0.57 -3.91 -16.97
CA ALA A 14 -0.45 -4.93 -16.88
C ALA A 14 -1.87 -4.34 -16.79
N LEU A 15 -2.06 -3.28 -15.98
CA LEU A 15 -3.36 -2.64 -15.82
C LEU A 15 -3.78 -1.87 -17.08
N ILE A 16 -2.83 -1.24 -17.78
CA ILE A 16 -3.07 -0.57 -19.06
C ILE A 16 -3.52 -1.59 -20.11
N LYS A 17 -2.80 -2.72 -20.24
CA LYS A 17 -3.16 -3.80 -21.17
C LYS A 17 -4.54 -4.41 -20.88
N GLN A 18 -4.96 -4.42 -19.61
CA GLN A 18 -6.27 -4.89 -19.19
C GLN A 18 -7.39 -3.83 -19.33
N GLY A 19 -7.06 -2.60 -19.75
CA GLY A 19 -8.02 -1.48 -19.80
C GLY A 19 -8.49 -0.99 -18.43
N LYS A 20 -7.79 -1.38 -17.35
CA LYS A 20 -8.10 -0.98 -15.95
C LYS A 20 -7.41 0.31 -15.53
N LEU A 21 -6.44 0.76 -16.31
CA LEU A 21 -5.75 2.02 -16.14
C LEU A 21 -5.71 2.72 -17.49
N VAL A 22 -6.42 3.83 -17.63
CA VAL A 22 -6.62 4.53 -18.91
C VAL A 22 -6.17 5.97 -18.74
N ALA A 23 -5.37 6.45 -19.70
CA ALA A 23 -4.91 7.82 -19.69
C ALA A 23 -6.07 8.79 -20.00
N ASN A 24 -6.16 9.91 -19.28
CA ASN A 24 -7.05 11.01 -19.63
C ASN A 24 -6.48 11.83 -20.80
N LYS A 25 -7.18 12.90 -21.20
CA LYS A 25 -6.75 13.77 -22.32
C LYS A 25 -5.42 14.49 -22.07
N GLN A 26 -5.01 14.58 -20.80
CA GLN A 26 -3.78 15.22 -20.34
C GLN A 26 -2.62 14.22 -20.23
N GLY A 27 -2.86 12.92 -20.50
CA GLY A 27 -1.85 11.87 -20.40
C GLY A 27 -1.63 11.35 -18.98
N GLU A 28 -2.46 11.76 -18.03
CA GLU A 28 -2.42 11.28 -16.65
C GLU A 28 -3.26 10.00 -16.53
N TYR A 29 -3.02 9.19 -15.49
CA TYR A 29 -3.78 7.97 -15.24
C TYR A 29 -4.64 8.11 -13.98
N PRO A 30 -5.87 8.66 -14.09
CA PRO A 30 -6.80 8.75 -12.96
C PRO A 30 -7.00 7.40 -12.27
N GLY A 31 -6.99 7.42 -10.94
CA GLY A 31 -7.10 6.22 -10.12
C GLY A 31 -5.83 5.39 -10.01
N TRP A 32 -4.70 5.81 -10.60
CA TRP A 32 -3.39 5.18 -10.36
C TRP A 32 -2.97 5.23 -8.89
N ALA A 33 -3.22 6.37 -8.23
CA ALA A 33 -2.91 6.58 -6.83
C ALA A 33 -4.11 7.20 -6.10
N SER A 34 -4.29 6.81 -4.85
CA SER A 34 -5.32 7.31 -3.94
C SER A 34 -4.87 7.13 -2.49
N ASP A 35 -5.43 7.89 -1.56
CA ASP A 35 -5.20 7.61 -0.14
C ASP A 35 -5.95 6.32 0.28
N PRO A 36 -5.31 5.41 1.04
CA PRO A 36 -5.95 4.15 1.44
C PRO A 36 -6.89 4.29 2.65
N TYR A 37 -6.89 5.43 3.34
CA TYR A 37 -7.68 5.69 4.55
C TYR A 37 -8.77 6.76 4.33
N GLU A 38 -8.49 7.76 3.49
CA GLU A 38 -9.38 8.89 3.20
C GLU A 38 -9.66 9.01 1.69
N PRO A 39 -10.77 8.44 1.18
CA PRO A 39 -11.02 8.36 -0.27
C PRO A 39 -11.04 9.69 -1.02
N ASP A 40 -11.39 10.78 -0.33
CA ASP A 40 -11.47 12.14 -0.89
C ASP A 40 -10.17 12.95 -0.69
N TYR A 41 -9.12 12.35 -0.11
CA TYR A 41 -7.82 13.00 0.06
C TYR A 41 -7.02 12.94 -1.25
N GLU A 42 -6.77 14.10 -1.84
CA GLU A 42 -6.12 14.24 -3.15
C GLU A 42 -4.77 14.99 -3.06
N HIS A 43 -4.22 15.18 -1.86
CA HIS A 43 -2.98 15.93 -1.66
C HIS A 43 -1.73 15.04 -1.75
N THR A 44 -0.65 15.39 -1.04
CA THR A 44 0.65 14.71 -1.15
C THR A 44 0.64 13.33 -0.49
N CYS A 45 1.54 12.44 -0.96
CA CYS A 45 1.79 11.10 -0.40
C CYS A 45 0.66 10.08 -0.62
N LEU A 46 0.07 10.04 -1.82
CA LEU A 46 -0.89 9.01 -2.21
C LEU A 46 -0.24 7.65 -2.41
N MET A 47 -0.97 6.58 -2.12
CA MET A 47 -0.56 5.20 -2.38
C MET A 47 -0.92 4.81 -3.81
N ASN A 48 0.04 4.31 -4.58
CA ASN A 48 -0.22 3.82 -5.93
C ASN A 48 -0.77 2.38 -5.93
N LYS A 49 -1.42 1.96 -7.03
CA LYS A 49 -2.01 0.61 -7.16
C LYS A 49 -0.98 -0.52 -7.03
N ALA A 50 0.27 -0.31 -7.47
CA ALA A 50 1.31 -1.33 -7.39
C ALA A 50 1.69 -1.63 -5.94
N GLU A 51 1.55 -0.67 -5.03
CA GLU A 51 1.82 -0.86 -3.61
C GLU A 51 0.82 -1.79 -2.93
N THR A 52 -0.30 -2.18 -3.54
CA THR A 52 -1.31 -3.04 -2.90
C THR A 52 -0.77 -4.45 -2.57
N ILE A 53 -1.30 -5.06 -1.49
CA ILE A 53 -0.86 -6.37 -0.98
C ILE A 53 -1.04 -7.50 -2.01
N ALA A 54 -1.95 -7.35 -2.98
CA ALA A 54 -2.22 -8.33 -4.02
C ALA A 54 -1.00 -8.67 -4.89
N TYR A 55 -0.01 -7.76 -4.96
CA TYR A 55 1.21 -7.96 -5.74
C TYR A 55 2.36 -8.55 -4.92
N ASP A 56 2.24 -8.68 -3.59
CA ASP A 56 3.38 -9.09 -2.75
C ASP A 56 3.88 -10.50 -3.08
N LEU A 57 2.99 -11.41 -3.51
CA LEU A 57 3.38 -12.76 -3.97
C LEU A 57 4.18 -12.74 -5.29
N GLN A 58 3.93 -11.76 -6.16
CA GLN A 58 4.65 -11.60 -7.43
C GLN A 58 6.00 -10.91 -7.24
N PHE A 59 6.13 -10.14 -6.17
CA PHE A 59 7.33 -9.38 -5.82
C PHE A 59 7.81 -9.71 -4.40
N PRO A 60 8.19 -10.97 -4.11
CA PRO A 60 8.51 -11.41 -2.75
C PRO A 60 9.77 -10.73 -2.18
N ASN A 61 10.70 -10.31 -3.05
CA ASN A 61 11.93 -9.65 -2.66
C ASN A 61 11.80 -8.11 -2.59
N HIS A 62 10.65 -7.56 -2.95
CA HIS A 62 10.42 -6.12 -2.88
C HIS A 62 10.42 -5.63 -1.43
N PRO A 63 11.05 -4.46 -1.12
CA PRO A 63 11.13 -3.95 0.25
C PRO A 63 9.78 -3.87 0.96
N LEU A 64 8.74 -3.36 0.29
CA LEU A 64 7.39 -3.27 0.85
C LEU A 64 6.79 -4.64 1.21
N SER A 65 6.98 -5.65 0.35
CA SER A 65 6.50 -7.02 0.59
C SER A 65 7.18 -7.63 1.82
N GLN A 66 8.50 -7.41 1.93
CA GLN A 66 9.28 -7.87 3.08
C GLN A 66 8.83 -7.17 4.37
N VAL A 67 8.69 -5.84 4.35
CA VAL A 67 8.22 -5.07 5.51
C VAL A 67 6.84 -5.55 5.96
N ARG A 68 5.89 -5.75 5.06
CA ARG A 68 4.57 -6.30 5.43
C ARG A 68 4.64 -7.68 6.05
N THR A 69 5.52 -8.54 5.52
CA THR A 69 5.75 -9.88 6.07
C THR A 69 6.26 -9.78 7.52
N TYR A 70 7.25 -8.92 7.77
CA TYR A 70 7.78 -8.71 9.11
C TYR A 70 6.75 -8.06 10.05
N MET A 71 6.05 -7.02 9.60
CA MET A 71 5.02 -6.34 10.39
C MET A 71 3.88 -7.27 10.78
N THR A 72 3.46 -8.15 9.86
CA THR A 72 2.45 -9.17 10.15
C THR A 72 2.94 -10.11 11.25
N LYS A 73 4.17 -10.64 11.14
CA LYS A 73 4.76 -11.51 12.17
C LYS A 73 4.83 -10.81 13.52
N LEU A 74 5.34 -9.58 13.56
CA LEU A 74 5.40 -8.78 14.78
C LEU A 74 4.03 -8.55 15.39
N GLY A 75 3.01 -8.25 14.58
CA GLY A 75 1.63 -8.07 15.04
C GLY A 75 1.06 -9.30 15.75
N TRP A 76 1.45 -10.52 15.34
CA TRP A 76 1.06 -11.77 16.01
C TRP A 76 1.82 -12.03 17.31
N GLU A 77 3.03 -11.48 17.44
CA GLU A 77 3.90 -11.69 18.61
C GLU A 77 3.68 -10.63 19.69
N ILE A 78 3.16 -9.46 19.33
CA ILE A 78 2.86 -8.38 20.28
C ILE A 78 1.69 -8.80 21.18
N LYS A 79 1.92 -8.74 22.49
CA LYS A 79 0.89 -8.89 23.52
C LYS A 79 0.65 -7.54 24.19
N VAL A 80 -0.62 -7.16 24.27
CA VAL A 80 -1.05 -6.00 25.06
C VAL A 80 -1.07 -6.44 26.52
N ASP A 81 -0.39 -5.69 27.39
CA ASP A 81 -0.38 -5.95 28.83
C ASP A 81 -1.80 -5.71 29.39
N GLU A 82 -2.27 -6.61 30.25
CA GLU A 82 -3.60 -6.52 30.89
C GLU A 82 -3.77 -5.23 31.70
N VAL A 83 -2.67 -4.65 32.22
CA VAL A 83 -2.69 -3.36 32.93
C VAL A 83 -3.31 -2.25 32.07
N LEU A 84 -3.14 -2.31 30.74
CA LEU A 84 -3.68 -1.30 29.82
C LEU A 84 -5.21 -1.30 29.78
N ASN A 85 -5.88 -2.41 30.10
CA ASN A 85 -7.34 -2.50 30.14
C ASN A 85 -7.94 -1.66 31.29
N GLY A 86 -7.16 -1.35 32.32
CA GLY A 86 -7.61 -0.58 33.49
C GLY A 86 -7.34 0.93 33.40
N LEU A 87 -6.70 1.40 32.33
CA LEU A 87 -6.36 2.82 32.19
C LEU A 87 -7.59 3.66 31.82
N ALA A 88 -7.65 4.88 32.37
CA ALA A 88 -8.66 5.84 31.97
C ALA A 88 -8.52 6.18 30.47
N PRO A 89 -9.62 6.38 29.74
CA PRO A 89 -9.57 6.76 28.34
C PRO A 89 -8.87 8.10 28.15
N PHE A 90 -8.28 8.32 26.97
CA PHE A 90 -7.70 9.61 26.63
C PHE A 90 -8.76 10.72 26.71
N PRO A 91 -8.47 11.85 27.38
CA PRO A 91 -9.39 12.97 27.43
C PRO A 91 -9.66 13.51 26.02
N LYS A 92 -10.89 13.96 25.80
CA LYS A 92 -11.33 14.57 24.54
C LYS A 92 -10.75 15.97 24.35
#